data_AF-A0A0S8HAB2-F1
#
_entry.id   AF-A0A0S8HAB2-F1
#
_cell.length_a   1.000
_cell.length_b   1.000
_cell.length_c   1.000
_cell.angle_alpha   90.00
_cell.angle_beta   90.00
_cell.angle_gamma   90.00
#
_symmetry.space_group_name_H-M   'P 1'
#
loop_
_entity.id
_entity.type
_entity.pdbx_description
1 polymer ?
#
loop_
_entity_poly.entity_id
_entity_poly.type
_entity_poly.pdbx_seq_one_letter_code
_entity_poly.pdbx_strand_id
1 'polypeptide(L)'
;MVTNFKGLGQDPQFSQFYSALLYLSPSFAGSGGGSRLIMNFRDQWPKLPGTYLTYAGSFDHYFEKYRSGVGILFLRDDAGHGLFNVTNLGLQYSFNFNINRIWKIRPGIHAYYHYQFINFEKLVFSDQISFDYINPSSIEIPPDERIGHFDFASSVLVYSDIFWFGATVDHLMSISNTLRNEIGYLPLKYSAFGGGKYIISHRTRSRKEESITGAFNFLAQGKFLYMDL
;
A
#
# COMPACT_ATOMS: atom_id res chain seq x y z
N MET A 1 -9.79 -27.36 21.92
CA MET A 1 -10.58 -26.24 21.35
C MET A 1 -9.61 -25.46 20.49
N VAL A 2 -9.61 -25.67 19.17
CA VAL A 2 -8.64 -25.03 18.26
C VAL A 2 -9.12 -23.59 18.03
N THR A 3 -8.51 -22.64 18.74
CA THR A 3 -8.69 -21.22 18.46
C THR A 3 -7.96 -20.89 17.17
N ASN A 4 -8.71 -20.74 16.07
CA ASN A 4 -8.19 -20.18 14.82
C ASN A 4 -7.62 -18.78 15.12
N PHE A 5 -6.29 -18.64 15.11
CA PHE A 5 -5.63 -17.34 15.22
C PHE A 5 -5.75 -16.62 13.88
N LYS A 6 -6.88 -15.93 13.66
CA LYS A 6 -7.00 -14.99 12.53
C LYS A 6 -6.22 -13.73 12.85
N GLY A 7 -4.96 -13.68 12.43
CA GLY A 7 -4.15 -12.47 12.48
C GLY A 7 -4.74 -11.41 11.55
N LEU A 8 -5.37 -10.38 12.12
CA LEU A 8 -5.69 -9.16 11.39
C LEU A 8 -4.39 -8.36 11.22
N GLY A 9 -3.70 -8.58 10.10
CA GLY A 9 -2.49 -7.83 9.74
C GLY A 9 -2.81 -6.39 9.32
N GLN A 10 -1.77 -5.55 9.26
CA GLN A 10 -1.85 -4.22 8.65
C GLN A 10 -1.00 -4.21 7.38
N ASP A 11 -1.35 -3.35 6.43
CA ASP A 11 -0.49 -3.13 5.28
C ASP A 11 0.78 -2.35 5.66
N PRO A 12 1.92 -2.60 5.00
CA PRO A 12 3.15 -1.87 5.24
C PRO A 12 3.05 -0.43 4.75
N GLN A 13 3.40 0.53 5.61
CA GLN A 13 3.34 1.96 5.28
C GLN A 13 4.68 2.49 4.77
N PHE A 14 4.71 3.68 4.18
CA PHE A 14 5.96 4.35 3.81
C PHE A 14 5.95 5.75 4.42
N SER A 15 6.97 6.11 5.23
CA SER A 15 7.08 7.44 5.82
C SER A 15 7.21 8.55 4.77
N GLN A 16 7.72 8.22 3.58
CA GLN A 16 7.77 9.11 2.43
C GLN A 16 6.66 8.71 1.45
N PHE A 17 5.39 8.91 1.82
CA PHE A 17 4.25 8.49 0.98
C PHE A 17 4.29 9.06 -0.45
N TYR A 18 4.89 10.24 -0.63
CA TYR A 18 5.09 10.88 -1.95
C TYR A 18 6.09 10.14 -2.85
N SER A 19 6.95 9.27 -2.31
CA SER A 19 7.88 8.46 -3.11
C SER A 19 7.26 7.18 -3.63
N ALA A 20 6.09 6.77 -3.12
CA ALA A 20 5.40 5.54 -3.48
C ALA A 20 3.99 5.84 -4.03
N LEU A 21 3.91 6.65 -5.09
CA LEU A 21 2.64 7.21 -5.60
C LEU A 21 1.59 6.16 -5.99
N LEU A 22 1.99 5.08 -6.68
CA LEU A 22 1.03 4.01 -7.03
C LEU A 22 0.58 3.21 -5.80
N TYR A 23 1.40 3.13 -4.75
CA TYR A 23 1.00 2.53 -3.48
C TYR A 23 0.03 3.44 -2.71
N LEU A 24 0.25 4.76 -2.75
CA LEU A 24 -0.63 5.75 -2.13
C LEU A 24 -2.03 5.79 -2.76
N SER A 25 -2.09 5.78 -4.10
CA SER A 25 -3.37 5.85 -4.81
C SER A 25 -3.31 5.41 -6.27
N PRO A 26 -4.24 4.57 -6.75
CA PRO A 26 -4.31 4.24 -8.17
C PRO A 26 -4.62 5.45 -9.06
N SER A 27 -5.21 6.52 -8.52
CA SER A 27 -5.39 7.80 -9.22
C SER A 27 -4.07 8.44 -9.70
N PHE A 28 -2.93 8.08 -9.10
CA PHE A 28 -1.61 8.56 -9.53
C PHE A 28 -1.02 7.78 -10.71
N ALA A 29 -1.65 6.70 -11.19
CA ALA A 29 -1.21 6.02 -12.40
C ALA A 29 -1.18 6.99 -13.59
N GLY A 30 -0.02 7.14 -14.24
CA GLY A 30 0.19 8.09 -15.33
C GLY A 30 0.11 9.56 -14.89
N SER A 31 0.28 9.88 -13.60
CA SER A 31 0.23 11.29 -13.14
C SER A 31 1.43 12.11 -13.61
N GLY A 32 2.57 11.44 -13.85
CA GLY A 32 3.80 12.08 -14.33
C GLY A 32 3.78 12.48 -15.81
N GLY A 33 2.71 12.20 -16.55
CA GLY A 33 2.57 12.56 -17.97
C GLY A 33 3.36 11.68 -18.96
N GLY A 34 4.17 10.74 -18.48
CA GLY A 34 4.93 9.79 -19.31
C GLY A 34 5.14 8.46 -18.57
N SER A 35 6.16 7.70 -18.97
CA SER A 35 6.56 6.48 -18.25
C SER A 35 7.32 6.82 -16.98
N ARG A 36 7.00 6.14 -15.88
CA ARG A 36 7.66 6.28 -14.59
C ARG A 36 7.91 4.90 -13.98
N LEU A 37 9.13 4.68 -13.48
CA LEU A 37 9.53 3.51 -12.70
C LEU A 37 9.96 3.99 -11.32
N ILE A 38 9.46 3.34 -10.27
CA ILE A 38 9.79 3.64 -8.88
C ILE A 38 10.09 2.32 -8.18
N MET A 39 11.16 2.31 -7.38
CA MET A 39 11.50 1.21 -6.47
C MET A 39 11.66 1.78 -5.07
N ASN A 40 11.04 1.14 -4.09
CA ASN A 40 11.15 1.50 -2.68
C ASN A 40 11.61 0.27 -1.89
N PHE A 41 12.48 0.51 -0.92
CA PHE A 41 12.90 -0.46 0.07
C PHE A 41 12.76 0.17 1.46
N ARG A 42 12.16 -0.57 2.38
CA ARG A 42 11.98 -0.15 3.78
C ARG A 42 12.46 -1.27 4.69
N ASP A 43 13.31 -0.91 5.63
CA ASP A 43 13.74 -1.76 6.73
C ASP A 43 13.26 -1.12 8.04
N GLN A 44 12.38 -1.82 8.76
CA GLN A 44 11.95 -1.41 10.09
C GLN A 44 12.60 -2.26 11.17
N TRP A 45 13.20 -1.56 12.13
CA TRP A 45 13.84 -2.12 13.32
C TRP A 45 15.01 -3.06 12.98
N PRO A 46 16.02 -2.58 12.23
CA PRO A 46 17.15 -3.41 11.78
C PRO A 46 17.99 -4.00 12.92
N LYS A 47 17.84 -3.48 14.15
CA LYS A 47 18.61 -3.91 15.33
C LYS A 47 17.86 -4.89 16.23
N LEU A 48 16.60 -5.19 15.95
CA LEU A 48 15.81 -6.15 16.73
C LEU A 48 15.69 -7.47 15.96
N PRO A 49 15.85 -8.63 16.62
CA PRO A 49 15.51 -9.92 16.02
C PRO A 49 14.01 -9.93 15.68
N GLY A 50 13.69 -10.03 14.39
CA GLY A 50 12.32 -9.88 13.88
C GLY A 50 12.10 -8.64 13.02
N THR A 51 13.06 -8.33 12.14
CA THR A 51 12.99 -7.19 11.21
C THR A 51 11.78 -7.30 10.26
N TYR A 52 11.19 -6.16 9.91
CA TYR A 52 10.20 -6.05 8.83
C TYR A 52 10.86 -5.43 7.60
N LEU A 53 10.90 -6.19 6.52
CA LEU A 53 11.46 -5.78 5.23
C LEU A 53 10.34 -5.64 4.21
N THR A 54 10.13 -4.41 3.74
CA THR A 54 9.16 -4.12 2.69
C THR A 54 9.86 -3.71 1.40
N TYR A 55 9.47 -4.35 0.30
CA TYR A 55 9.89 -4.03 -1.05
C TYR A 55 8.68 -3.59 -1.86
N ALA A 56 8.77 -2.47 -2.57
CA ALA A 56 7.76 -2.06 -3.53
C ALA A 56 8.41 -1.68 -4.86
N GLY A 57 7.82 -2.17 -5.95
CA GLY A 57 8.19 -1.80 -7.32
C GLY A 57 6.95 -1.37 -8.06
N SER A 58 7.00 -0.22 -8.74
CA SER A 58 5.87 0.26 -9.50
C SER A 58 6.29 0.87 -10.83
N PHE A 59 5.51 0.60 -11.87
CA PHE A 59 5.69 1.17 -13.19
C PHE A 59 4.36 1.75 -13.67
N ASP A 60 4.35 2.96 -14.22
CA ASP A 60 3.16 3.55 -14.83
C ASP A 60 3.47 4.31 -16.11
N HIS A 61 2.46 4.46 -16.98
CA HIS A 61 2.53 5.24 -18.20
C HIS A 61 1.23 6.03 -18.42
N TYR A 62 1.36 7.24 -18.95
CA TYR A 62 0.23 8.08 -19.35
C TYR A 62 0.01 8.05 -20.86
N PHE A 63 -1.19 7.66 -21.27
CA PHE A 63 -1.61 7.67 -22.67
C PHE A 63 -2.40 8.94 -22.97
N GLU A 64 -1.74 9.93 -23.58
CA GLU A 64 -2.36 11.23 -23.90
C GLU A 64 -3.63 11.10 -24.74
N LYS A 65 -3.60 10.23 -25.76
CA LYS A 65 -4.74 9.97 -26.68
C LYS A 65 -6.01 9.58 -25.94
N TYR A 66 -5.88 8.81 -24.87
CA TYR A 66 -7.02 8.28 -24.09
C TYR A 66 -7.27 9.09 -22.81
N ARG A 67 -6.41 10.06 -22.49
CA ARG A 67 -6.42 10.77 -21.20
C ARG A 67 -6.43 9.79 -20.03
N SER A 68 -5.68 8.71 -20.13
CA SER A 68 -5.69 7.63 -19.14
C SER A 68 -4.28 7.25 -18.72
N GLY A 69 -4.12 6.82 -17.47
CA GLY A 69 -2.90 6.21 -16.98
C GLY A 69 -3.10 4.73 -16.68
N VAL A 70 -2.09 3.92 -16.96
CA VAL A 70 -2.03 2.51 -16.58
C VAL A 70 -0.78 2.30 -15.75
N GLY A 71 -0.87 1.50 -14.69
CA GLY A 71 0.26 1.14 -13.87
C GLY A 71 0.23 -0.29 -13.39
N ILE A 72 1.38 -0.76 -12.92
CA ILE A 72 1.57 -2.04 -12.26
C ILE A 72 2.22 -1.74 -10.91
N LEU A 73 1.73 -2.38 -9.86
CA LEU A 73 2.28 -2.29 -8.53
C LEU A 73 2.60 -3.70 -8.02
N PHE A 74 3.84 -3.88 -7.61
CA PHE A 74 4.31 -5.02 -6.85
C PHE A 74 4.68 -4.55 -5.45
N LEU A 75 4.20 -5.28 -4.44
CA LEU A 75 4.51 -5.07 -3.04
C LEU A 75 4.83 -6.42 -2.42
N ARG A 76 5.92 -6.49 -1.67
CA ARG A 76 6.24 -7.64 -0.84
C ARG A 76 6.65 -7.16 0.54
N ASP A 77 5.98 -7.69 1.55
CA ASP A 77 6.32 -7.49 2.94
C ASP A 77 6.80 -8.80 3.56
N ASP A 78 7.91 -8.74 4.26
CA ASP A 78 8.50 -9.85 5.00
C ASP A 78 8.63 -9.46 6.46
N ALA A 79 7.82 -10.09 7.30
CA ALA A 79 7.84 -9.93 8.73
C ALA A 79 8.53 -11.12 9.39
N GLY A 80 9.50 -10.84 10.25
CA GLY A 80 10.12 -11.85 11.11
C GLY A 80 11.04 -12.82 10.37
N HIS A 81 11.83 -12.34 9.41
CA HIS A 81 12.76 -13.16 8.60
C HIS A 81 12.08 -14.34 7.88
N GLY A 82 10.97 -14.07 7.21
CA GLY A 82 10.19 -15.04 6.45
C GLY A 82 9.31 -15.91 7.33
N LEU A 83 8.94 -15.41 8.51
CA LEU A 83 7.90 -16.00 9.35
C LEU A 83 6.52 -15.70 8.77
N PHE A 84 6.29 -14.45 8.36
CA PHE A 84 5.07 -14.02 7.71
C PHE A 84 5.40 -13.21 6.47
N ASN A 85 4.85 -13.60 5.33
CA ASN A 85 5.10 -12.94 4.06
C ASN A 85 3.79 -12.55 3.40
N VAL A 86 3.71 -11.32 2.93
CA VAL A 86 2.61 -10.81 2.11
C VAL A 86 3.17 -10.37 0.77
N THR A 87 2.49 -10.74 -0.32
CA THR A 87 2.83 -10.33 -1.67
C THR A 87 1.57 -9.86 -2.39
N ASN A 88 1.58 -8.61 -2.86
CA ASN A 88 0.52 -8.06 -3.69
C ASN A 88 1.09 -7.76 -5.07
N LEU A 89 0.39 -8.19 -6.12
CA LEU A 89 0.69 -7.83 -7.50
C LEU A 89 -0.58 -7.38 -8.19
N GLY A 90 -0.56 -6.16 -8.74
CA GLY A 90 -1.77 -5.54 -9.26
C GLY A 90 -1.58 -4.62 -10.44
N LEU A 91 -2.70 -4.37 -11.11
CA LEU A 91 -2.84 -3.44 -12.21
C LEU A 91 -3.70 -2.25 -11.77
N GLN A 92 -3.26 -1.06 -12.13
CA GLN A 92 -3.91 0.20 -11.81
C GLN A 92 -4.32 0.91 -13.09
N TYR A 93 -5.48 1.54 -13.05
CA TYR A 93 -5.98 2.36 -14.13
C TYR A 93 -6.53 3.67 -13.56
N SER A 94 -6.21 4.78 -14.21
CA SER A 94 -6.79 6.08 -13.91
C SER A 94 -7.26 6.78 -15.18
N PHE A 95 -8.27 7.63 -15.06
CA PHE A 95 -8.76 8.46 -16.15
C PHE A 95 -8.72 9.93 -15.75
N ASN A 96 -8.28 10.82 -16.64
CA ASN A 96 -8.13 12.24 -16.36
C ASN A 96 -9.29 13.07 -16.95
N PHE A 97 -10.16 13.55 -16.07
CA PHE A 97 -11.28 14.43 -16.40
C PHE A 97 -10.93 15.88 -16.09
N ASN A 98 -11.10 16.78 -17.07
CA ASN A 98 -11.00 18.22 -16.83
C ASN A 98 -12.38 18.74 -16.42
N ILE A 99 -12.52 19.29 -15.21
CA ILE A 99 -13.77 19.96 -14.79
C ILE A 99 -13.84 21.33 -15.46
N ASN A 100 -12.75 22.09 -15.36
CA ASN A 100 -12.60 23.42 -15.93
C ASN A 100 -11.11 23.66 -16.27
N ARG A 101 -10.74 24.90 -16.56
CA ARG A 101 -9.36 25.25 -16.93
C ARG A 101 -8.36 25.11 -15.79
N ILE A 102 -8.82 25.05 -14.54
CA ILE A 102 -8.01 25.06 -13.32
C ILE A 102 -8.01 23.68 -12.66
N TRP A 103 -9.19 23.05 -12.57
CA TRP A 103 -9.41 21.83 -11.80
C TRP A 103 -9.61 20.61 -12.67
N LYS A 104 -8.95 19.52 -12.26
CA LYS A 104 -8.99 18.21 -12.88
C LYS A 104 -9.31 17.15 -11.82
N ILE A 105 -9.98 16.08 -12.25
CA ILE A 105 -10.30 14.92 -11.41
C ILE A 105 -9.72 13.67 -12.08
N ARG A 106 -9.10 12.82 -11.28
CA ARG A 106 -8.60 11.51 -11.67
C ARG A 106 -9.20 10.44 -10.77
N PRO A 107 -10.33 9.81 -11.13
CA PRO A 107 -10.68 8.54 -10.53
C PRO A 107 -9.66 7.47 -10.92
N GLY A 108 -9.40 6.55 -9.99
CA GLY A 108 -8.50 5.43 -10.17
C GLY A 108 -9.07 4.15 -9.59
N ILE A 109 -8.76 3.03 -10.22
CA ILE A 109 -9.07 1.69 -9.75
C ILE A 109 -7.80 0.84 -9.70
N HIS A 110 -7.76 -0.09 -8.76
CA HIS A 110 -6.69 -1.07 -8.61
C HIS A 110 -7.33 -2.45 -8.51
N ALA A 111 -6.83 -3.40 -9.28
CA ALA A 111 -7.18 -4.81 -9.16
C ALA A 111 -5.88 -5.58 -8.93
N TYR A 112 -5.85 -6.40 -7.88
CA TYR A 112 -4.62 -7.10 -7.49
C TYR A 112 -4.90 -8.48 -6.92
N TYR A 113 -3.87 -9.32 -7.00
CA TYR A 113 -3.84 -10.59 -6.31
C TYR A 113 -3.04 -10.43 -5.02
N HIS A 114 -3.67 -10.77 -3.91
CA HIS A 114 -3.07 -10.81 -2.59
C HIS A 114 -2.68 -12.25 -2.27
N TYR A 115 -1.45 -12.45 -1.82
CA TYR A 115 -0.94 -13.74 -1.39
C TYR A 115 -0.23 -13.57 -0.05
N GLN A 116 -0.68 -14.33 0.96
CA GLN A 116 -0.03 -14.40 2.26
C GLN A 116 0.40 -15.83 2.60
N PHE A 117 1.50 -15.93 3.34
CA PHE A 117 2.07 -17.19 3.78
C PHE A 117 2.69 -17.05 5.18
N ILE A 118 2.40 -18.00 6.06
CA ILE A 118 3.03 -18.14 7.38
C ILE A 118 3.91 -19.38 7.39
N ASN A 119 5.18 -19.22 7.78
CA ASN A 119 6.09 -20.34 8.00
C ASN A 119 6.09 -20.76 9.47
N PHE A 120 5.26 -21.75 9.79
CA PHE A 120 5.15 -22.26 11.15
C PHE A 120 6.37 -23.03 11.65
N GLU A 121 7.26 -23.51 10.77
CA GLU A 121 8.51 -24.16 11.19
C GLU A 121 9.46 -23.20 11.92
N LYS A 122 9.24 -21.88 11.77
CA LYS A 122 9.99 -20.83 12.44
C LYS A 122 9.34 -20.34 13.74
N LEU A 123 8.14 -20.84 14.08
CA LEU A 123 7.47 -20.49 15.33
C LEU A 123 7.97 -21.35 16.47
N VAL A 124 8.15 -20.73 17.63
CA VAL A 124 8.35 -21.45 18.90
C VAL A 124 7.00 -21.46 19.62
N PHE A 125 6.41 -22.63 19.74
CA PHE A 125 5.13 -22.80 20.42
C PHE A 125 5.31 -22.91 21.94
N SER A 126 4.26 -22.64 22.72
CA SER A 126 4.36 -22.65 24.19
C SER A 126 4.67 -24.03 24.78
N ASP A 127 4.27 -25.11 24.10
CA ASP A 127 4.61 -26.49 24.46
C ASP A 127 6.09 -26.83 24.21
N GLN A 128 6.76 -26.02 23.41
CA GLN A 128 8.20 -26.11 23.20
C GLN A 128 9.01 -25.36 24.26
N ILE A 129 8.40 -24.48 25.07
CA ILE A 129 9.10 -23.70 26.08
C ILE A 129 9.00 -24.40 27.44
N SER A 130 10.11 -24.96 27.93
CA SER A 130 10.25 -25.46 29.31
C SER A 130 11.22 -24.57 30.11
N PHE A 131 11.19 -24.67 31.44
CA PHE A 131 11.96 -23.80 32.35
C PHE A 131 13.48 -23.75 32.04
N ASP A 132 14.07 -24.83 31.52
CA ASP A 132 15.51 -24.95 31.25
C ASP A 132 15.87 -25.32 29.79
N TYR A 133 14.91 -25.55 28.90
CA TYR A 133 15.17 -26.00 27.52
C TYR A 133 14.01 -25.76 26.55
N ILE A 134 14.33 -25.54 25.26
CA ILE A 134 13.34 -25.47 24.18
C ILE A 134 13.21 -26.84 23.50
N ASN A 135 12.07 -27.51 23.64
CA ASN A 135 11.79 -28.79 23.00
C ASN A 135 11.73 -28.61 21.46
N PRO A 136 12.55 -29.33 20.66
CA PRO A 136 12.62 -29.12 19.22
C PRO A 136 11.36 -29.55 18.46
N SER A 137 10.51 -30.37 19.08
CA SER A 137 9.24 -30.82 18.51
C SER A 137 8.06 -30.20 19.25
N SER A 138 7.13 -29.61 18.50
CA SER A 138 5.79 -29.25 19.00
C SER A 138 4.80 -30.38 18.72
N ILE A 139 3.78 -30.50 19.56
CA ILE A 139 2.61 -31.36 19.31
C ILE A 139 1.58 -30.66 18.42
N GLU A 140 1.74 -29.35 18.18
CA GLU A 140 0.90 -28.58 17.27
C GLU A 140 1.16 -29.01 15.83
N ILE A 141 0.08 -29.36 15.11
CA ILE A 141 0.14 -29.63 13.67
C ILE A 141 0.06 -28.28 12.97
N PRO A 142 1.12 -27.84 12.26
CA PRO A 142 1.09 -26.54 11.64
C PRO A 142 0.03 -26.50 10.53
N PRO A 143 -0.94 -25.59 10.57
CA PRO A 143 -1.87 -25.42 9.47
C PRO A 143 -1.12 -24.86 8.23
N ASP A 144 -1.47 -25.32 7.03
CA ASP A 144 -0.98 -24.70 5.79
C ASP A 144 -1.75 -23.38 5.56
N GLU A 145 -1.32 -22.30 6.19
CA GLU A 145 -1.96 -20.98 6.08
C GLU A 145 -1.43 -20.18 4.88
N ARG A 146 -1.48 -20.79 3.70
CA ARG A 146 -1.37 -20.07 2.42
C ARG A 146 -2.74 -19.54 2.05
N ILE A 147 -2.88 -18.23 2.00
CA ILE A 147 -4.14 -17.58 1.61
C ILE A 147 -3.87 -16.71 0.39
N GLY A 148 -4.58 -16.98 -0.70
CA GLY A 148 -4.47 -16.26 -1.96
C GLY A 148 -5.86 -15.84 -2.45
N HIS A 149 -6.03 -14.56 -2.77
CA HIS A 149 -7.32 -14.04 -3.23
C HIS A 149 -7.16 -12.77 -4.08
N PHE A 150 -8.18 -12.45 -4.88
CA PHE A 150 -8.26 -11.18 -5.59
C PHE A 150 -8.87 -10.10 -4.70
N ASP A 151 -8.38 -8.87 -4.84
CA ASP A 151 -8.92 -7.72 -4.15
C ASP A 151 -8.85 -6.46 -5.03
N PHE A 152 -9.54 -5.41 -4.59
CA PHE A 152 -9.73 -4.19 -5.36
C PHE A 152 -9.60 -2.95 -4.47
N ALA A 153 -9.14 -1.86 -5.08
CA ALA A 153 -9.16 -0.53 -4.51
C ALA A 153 -9.78 0.48 -5.48
N SER A 154 -10.33 1.55 -4.93
CA SER A 154 -10.81 2.70 -5.69
C SER A 154 -10.32 3.99 -5.06
N SER A 155 -10.15 5.01 -5.89
CA SER A 155 -9.65 6.31 -5.44
C SER A 155 -10.13 7.44 -6.32
N VAL A 156 -10.02 8.65 -5.78
CA VAL A 156 -10.24 9.90 -6.51
C VAL A 156 -9.17 10.90 -6.12
N LEU A 157 -8.63 11.59 -7.11
CA LEU A 157 -7.67 12.69 -6.94
C LEU A 157 -8.22 13.92 -7.65
N VAL A 158 -8.38 15.02 -6.92
CA VAL A 158 -8.74 16.33 -7.45
C VAL A 158 -7.51 17.22 -7.38
N TYR A 159 -7.12 17.83 -8.48
CA TYR A 159 -5.90 18.62 -8.53
C TYR A 159 -5.99 19.82 -9.47
N SER A 160 -5.15 20.81 -9.15
CA SER A 160 -4.85 22.02 -9.91
C SER A 160 -3.33 22.17 -10.01
N ASP A 161 -2.85 23.26 -10.59
CA ASP A 161 -1.41 23.53 -10.68
C ASP A 161 -0.77 23.86 -9.31
N ILE A 162 -1.58 24.21 -8.30
CA ILE A 162 -1.12 24.65 -6.97
C ILE A 162 -1.49 23.62 -5.89
N PHE A 163 -2.72 23.10 -5.91
CA PHE A 163 -3.26 22.24 -4.87
C PHE A 163 -3.71 20.88 -5.41
N TRP A 164 -3.59 19.86 -4.58
CA TRP A 164 -4.09 18.52 -4.86
C TRP A 164 -4.64 17.88 -3.58
N PHE A 165 -5.71 17.12 -3.74
CA PHE A 165 -6.39 16.40 -2.66
C PHE A 165 -6.95 15.10 -3.21
N GLY A 166 -6.87 14.02 -2.46
CA GLY A 166 -7.44 12.76 -2.87
C GLY A 166 -7.75 11.83 -1.72
N ALA A 167 -8.48 10.78 -2.06
CA ALA A 167 -8.83 9.72 -1.15
C ALA A 167 -8.76 8.37 -1.85
N THR A 168 -8.34 7.35 -1.11
CA THR A 168 -8.27 5.96 -1.55
C THR A 168 -9.03 5.08 -0.55
N VAL A 169 -9.80 4.12 -1.07
CA VAL A 169 -10.38 3.02 -0.31
C VAL A 169 -9.85 1.72 -0.90
N ASP A 170 -9.19 0.93 -0.07
CA ASP A 170 -8.59 -0.36 -0.42
C ASP A 170 -9.28 -1.50 0.33
N HIS A 171 -8.99 -2.73 -0.07
CA HIS A 171 -9.63 -3.95 0.41
C HIS A 171 -11.14 -4.00 0.20
N LEU A 172 -11.62 -3.56 -0.96
CA LEU A 172 -13.06 -3.44 -1.25
C LEU A 172 -13.80 -4.79 -1.13
N MET A 173 -13.14 -5.92 -1.33
CA MET A 173 -13.77 -7.24 -1.16
C MET A 173 -14.11 -7.56 0.30
N SER A 174 -13.46 -6.88 1.26
CA SER A 174 -13.74 -7.02 2.70
C SER A 174 -15.11 -6.47 3.12
N ILE A 175 -15.79 -5.71 2.25
CA ILE A 175 -17.18 -5.24 2.44
C ILE A 175 -18.12 -6.43 2.60
N SER A 176 -17.87 -7.51 1.87
CA SER A 176 -18.65 -8.73 2.02
C SER A 176 -18.24 -9.44 3.31
N ASN A 177 -19.15 -9.49 4.28
CA ASN A 177 -18.91 -10.15 5.56
C ASN A 177 -18.62 -11.65 5.41
N THR A 178 -19.20 -12.31 4.40
CA THR A 178 -18.92 -13.73 4.12
C THR A 178 -17.51 -13.92 3.59
N LEU A 179 -17.10 -13.16 2.57
CA LEU A 179 -15.75 -13.24 2.01
C LEU A 179 -14.70 -12.87 3.06
N ARG A 180 -14.92 -11.82 3.84
CA ARG A 180 -14.01 -11.43 4.93
C ARG A 180 -13.84 -12.54 5.96
N ASN A 181 -14.93 -13.17 6.38
CA ASN A 181 -14.88 -14.20 7.42
C ASN A 181 -14.35 -15.54 6.90
N GLU A 182 -14.61 -15.92 5.65
CA GLU A 182 -14.19 -17.21 5.10
C GLU A 182 -12.77 -17.19 4.54
N ILE A 183 -12.42 -16.13 3.79
CA ILE A 183 -11.14 -16.03 3.06
C ILE A 183 -10.10 -15.24 3.87
N GLY A 184 -10.52 -14.45 4.86
CA GLY A 184 -9.61 -13.70 5.71
C GLY A 184 -9.15 -12.37 5.10
N TYR A 185 -10.01 -11.68 4.34
CA TYR A 185 -9.69 -10.34 3.84
C TYR A 185 -9.33 -9.38 4.98
N LEU A 186 -8.32 -8.55 4.73
CA LEU A 186 -7.94 -7.44 5.60
C LEU A 186 -9.09 -6.44 5.72
N PRO A 187 -9.21 -5.72 6.86
CA PRO A 187 -10.22 -4.68 6.99
C PRO A 187 -9.98 -3.56 5.97
N LEU A 188 -11.07 -2.88 5.58
CA LEU A 188 -11.02 -1.70 4.72
C LEU A 188 -9.95 -0.72 5.18
N LYS A 189 -9.15 -0.27 4.22
CA LYS A 189 -8.13 0.77 4.42
C LYS A 189 -8.58 2.04 3.72
N TYR A 190 -8.64 3.12 4.48
CA TYR A 190 -8.96 4.45 4.00
C TYR A 190 -7.70 5.30 4.06
N SER A 191 -7.44 6.04 2.99
CA SER A 191 -6.39 7.06 2.97
C SER A 191 -6.97 8.36 2.44
N ALA A 192 -6.63 9.47 3.09
CA ALA A 192 -6.96 10.83 2.67
C ALA A 192 -5.67 11.64 2.66
N PHE A 193 -5.34 12.21 1.51
CA PHE A 193 -4.07 12.89 1.30
C PHE A 193 -4.27 14.20 0.55
N GLY A 194 -3.31 15.09 0.67
CA GLY A 194 -3.32 16.33 -0.07
C GLY A 194 -2.04 17.12 0.11
N GLY A 195 -1.96 18.22 -0.61
CA GLY A 195 -0.81 19.09 -0.54
C GLY A 195 -0.97 20.34 -1.38
N GLY A 196 -0.01 21.24 -1.19
CA GLY A 196 0.02 22.53 -1.84
C GLY A 196 1.44 22.93 -2.20
N LYS A 197 1.58 23.57 -3.35
CA LYS A 197 2.83 24.14 -3.84
C LYS A 197 2.81 25.65 -3.62
N TYR A 198 3.78 26.16 -2.87
CA TYR A 198 4.05 27.59 -2.77
C TYR A 198 5.19 27.96 -3.72
N ILE A 199 4.90 28.81 -4.71
CA ILE A 199 5.86 29.24 -5.72
C ILE A 199 6.63 30.45 -5.17
N ILE A 200 7.94 30.30 -5.01
CA ILE A 200 8.83 31.37 -4.55
C ILE A 200 9.25 32.26 -5.71
N SER A 201 9.57 31.64 -6.86
CA SER A 201 10.02 32.34 -8.04
C SER A 201 9.40 31.74 -9.28
N HIS A 202 8.71 32.58 -10.06
CA HIS A 202 8.11 32.17 -11.31
C HIS A 202 9.16 31.87 -12.37
N ARG A 203 8.87 30.84 -13.17
CA ARG A 203 9.70 30.46 -14.31
C ARG A 203 9.88 31.66 -15.25
N THR A 204 11.12 32.09 -15.42
CA THR A 204 11.50 33.08 -16.44
C THR A 204 12.30 32.35 -17.53
N ARG A 205 12.49 32.97 -18.70
CA ARG A 205 13.21 32.37 -19.84
C ARG A 205 14.60 31.81 -19.48
N SER A 206 15.24 32.32 -18.41
CA SER A 206 16.55 31.89 -17.91
C SER A 206 16.53 31.21 -16.53
N ARG A 207 15.40 31.17 -15.80
CA ARG A 207 15.35 30.62 -14.43
C ARG A 207 14.26 29.56 -14.31
N LYS A 208 14.63 28.42 -13.73
CA LYS A 208 13.68 27.35 -13.37
C LYS A 208 12.79 27.85 -12.24
N GLU A 209 11.57 27.31 -12.19
CA GLU A 209 10.63 27.61 -11.12
C GLU A 209 11.17 27.06 -9.79
N GLU A 210 11.10 27.88 -8.75
CA GLU A 210 11.46 27.49 -7.39
C GLU A 210 10.19 27.45 -6.54
N SER A 211 9.99 26.34 -5.83
CA SER A 211 8.78 26.13 -5.05
C SER A 211 9.03 25.24 -3.84
N ILE A 212 8.28 25.48 -2.78
CA ILE A 212 8.17 24.61 -1.62
C ILE A 212 6.84 23.87 -1.70
N THR A 213 6.86 22.57 -1.45
CA THR A 213 5.65 21.74 -1.42
C THR A 213 5.43 21.21 -0.01
N GLY A 214 4.26 21.44 0.54
CA GLY A 214 3.77 20.75 1.73
C GLY A 214 2.77 19.67 1.34
N ALA A 215 2.79 18.54 2.05
CA ALA A 215 1.89 17.43 1.79
C ALA A 215 1.51 16.73 3.10
N PHE A 216 0.34 16.12 3.16
CA PHE A 216 -0.09 15.31 4.29
C PHE A 216 -0.75 14.03 3.79
N ASN A 217 -0.74 13.00 4.63
CA ASN A 217 -1.43 11.74 4.40
C ASN A 217 -2.01 11.23 5.71
N PHE A 218 -3.31 10.98 5.72
CA PHE A 218 -4.02 10.35 6.81
C PHE A 218 -4.45 8.95 6.38
N LEU A 219 -4.23 7.96 7.24
CA LEU A 219 -4.54 6.56 6.96
C LEU A 219 -5.29 5.94 8.13
N ALA A 220 -6.37 5.21 7.82
CA ALA A 220 -7.14 4.45 8.78
C ALA A 220 -7.35 3.02 8.27
N GLN A 221 -7.02 2.01 9.07
CA GLN A 221 -7.24 0.60 8.74
C GLN A 221 -7.62 -0.18 10.01
N GLY A 222 -8.84 -0.72 10.05
CA GLY A 222 -9.36 -1.39 11.24
C GLY A 222 -9.36 -0.48 12.48
N LYS A 223 -8.58 -0.82 13.51
CA LYS A 223 -8.42 -0.03 14.74
C LYS A 223 -7.27 0.98 14.69
N PHE A 224 -6.48 0.95 13.62
CA PHE A 224 -5.25 1.73 13.54
C PHE A 224 -5.45 3.02 12.75
N LEU A 225 -4.82 4.08 13.24
CA LEU A 225 -4.88 5.43 12.69
C LEU A 225 -3.47 6.01 12.61
N TYR A 226 -3.11 6.53 11.45
CA TYR A 226 -1.80 7.11 11.17
C TYR A 226 -1.94 8.45 10.44
N MET A 227 -1.00 9.35 10.70
CA MET A 227 -0.94 10.65 10.06
C MET A 227 0.52 11.01 9.79
N ASP A 228 0.82 11.27 8.51
CA ASP A 228 2.10 11.76 8.01
C ASP A 228 1.93 13.22 7.53
N LEU A 229 2.94 14.06 7.79
CA LEU A 229 3.00 15.50 7.48
C LEU A 229 4.28 15.85 6.72
#